data_AF-A0A9E1R6V5-F1
#
_entry.id   AF-A0A9E1R6V5-F1
#
_cell.length_a   1.000
_cell.length_b   1.000
_cell.length_c   1.000
_cell.angle_alpha   90.00
_cell.angle_beta   90.00
_cell.angle_gamma   90.00
#
_symmetry.space_group_name_H-M   'P 1'
#
loop_
_entity.id
_entity.type
_entity.pdbx_description
1 polymer ?
#
loop_
_entity_poly.entity_id
_entity_poly.type
_entity_poly.pdbx_seq_one_letter_code
_entity_poly.pdbx_strand_id
1 'polypeptide(L)'
;MVISQNDVNYCIVDPGLDTDLLITSSVRGLTSIHMGYSNFEDEVNQGSLVIRGNPQLAKAMSQWLGRSPFAGVTQQTPQLNYG
;
A
#
# COMPACT_ATOMS: atom_id res chain seq x y z
N MET A 1 -3.68 -8.78 9.32
CA MET A 1 -4.38 -9.25 8.10
C MET A 1 -3.92 -10.67 7.83
N VAL A 2 -4.84 -11.55 7.45
CA VAL A 2 -4.53 -12.93 7.06
C VAL A 2 -5.00 -13.16 5.63
N ILE A 3 -4.17 -13.80 4.81
CA ILE A 3 -4.46 -14.08 3.39
C ILE A 3 -4.44 -15.59 3.20
N SER A 4 -5.53 -16.14 2.65
CA SER A 4 -5.63 -17.53 2.23
C SER A 4 -6.11 -17.58 0.77
N GLN A 5 -6.09 -18.77 0.15
CA GLN A 5 -6.27 -18.92 -1.30
C GLN A 5 -7.42 -18.10 -1.91
N ASN A 6 -8.55 -17.93 -1.19
CA ASN A 6 -9.71 -17.18 -1.68
C ASN A 6 -10.27 -16.17 -0.66
N ASP A 7 -9.56 -15.87 0.42
CA ASP A 7 -10.10 -15.02 1.49
C ASP A 7 -9.05 -14.08 2.08
N VAL A 8 -9.47 -12.86 2.35
CA VAL A 8 -8.66 -11.80 2.97
C VAL A 8 -9.41 -11.27 4.17
N ASN A 9 -8.89 -11.57 5.35
CA ASN A 9 -9.50 -11.14 6.61
C ASN A 9 -8.75 -9.95 7.20
N TYR A 10 -9.50 -8.86 7.43
CA TYR A 10 -9.04 -7.71 8.21
C TYR A 10 -9.28 -7.98 9.70
N CYS A 11 -8.22 -8.36 10.40
CA CYS A 11 -8.25 -8.57 11.83
C CYS A 11 -7.83 -7.27 12.54
N ILE A 12 -8.69 -6.77 13.44
CA ILE A 12 -8.34 -5.66 14.35
C ILE A 12 -7.53 -6.19 15.55
N VAL A 13 -7.78 -7.44 15.94
CA VAL A 13 -7.06 -8.16 16.99
C VAL A 13 -6.07 -9.12 16.34
N ASP A 14 -4.88 -9.25 16.93
CA ASP A 14 -3.86 -10.20 16.48
C ASP A 14 -4.43 -11.64 16.51
N PRO A 15 -4.50 -12.35 15.37
CA PRO A 15 -5.00 -13.71 15.32
C PRO A 15 -4.07 -14.75 15.98
N GLY A 16 -2.87 -14.36 16.41
CA GLY A 16 -1.91 -15.27 17.06
C GLY A 16 -1.28 -16.29 16.11
N LEU A 17 -1.23 -15.97 14.82
CA LEU A 17 -0.65 -16.80 13.77
C LEU A 17 0.80 -16.40 13.50
N ASP A 18 1.62 -17.37 13.10
CA ASP A 18 2.96 -17.08 12.61
C ASP A 18 2.88 -16.21 11.35
N THR A 19 3.53 -15.05 11.41
CA THR A 19 3.48 -14.04 10.36
C THR A 19 4.64 -14.23 9.40
N ASP A 20 4.36 -14.73 8.19
CA ASP A 20 5.37 -14.90 7.14
C ASP A 20 5.95 -13.56 6.63
N LEU A 21 5.17 -12.48 6.77
CA LEU A 21 5.52 -11.15 6.31
C LEU A 21 4.87 -10.07 7.19
N LEU A 22 5.70 -9.23 7.82
CA LEU A 22 5.28 -8.06 8.58
C LEU A 22 5.65 -6.78 7.82
N ILE A 23 4.66 -5.92 7.63
CA ILE A 23 4.81 -4.63 6.97
C ILE A 23 4.41 -3.54 7.95
N THR A 24 5.28 -2.56 8.14
CA THR A 24 5.00 -1.37 8.93
C THR A 24 5.12 -0.17 8.02
N SER A 25 4.09 0.67 7.99
CA SER A 25 4.11 1.89 7.19
C SER A 25 3.37 3.00 7.90
N SER A 26 3.74 4.23 7.58
CA SER A 26 2.86 5.37 7.83
C SER A 26 1.65 5.31 6.89
N VAL A 27 0.51 5.86 7.34
CA VAL A 27 -0.69 6.04 6.49
C VAL A 27 -0.35 6.90 5.27
N ARG A 28 0.48 7.94 5.48
CA ARG A 28 0.95 8.82 4.40
C ARG A 28 1.72 8.04 3.34
N GLY A 29 2.66 7.17 3.72
CA GLY A 29 3.44 6.38 2.75
C GLY A 29 2.58 5.45 1.91
N LEU A 30 1.66 4.70 2.55
CA LEU A 30 0.71 3.87 1.82
C LEU A 30 -0.19 4.69 0.88
N THR A 31 -0.63 5.87 1.33
CA THR A 31 -1.47 6.77 0.52
C THR A 31 -0.69 7.34 -0.66
N SER A 32 0.57 7.73 -0.47
CA SER A 32 1.45 8.21 -1.54
C SER A 32 1.63 7.14 -2.62
N ILE A 33 1.87 5.89 -2.23
CA ILE A 33 1.95 4.76 -3.16
C ILE A 33 0.62 4.57 -3.90
N HIS A 34 -0.49 4.52 -3.16
CA HIS A 34 -1.82 4.27 -3.74
C HIS A 34 -2.24 5.37 -4.73
N MET A 35 -1.90 6.63 -4.46
CA MET A 35 -2.17 7.77 -5.33
C MET A 35 -1.11 7.96 -6.43
N GLY A 36 -0.03 7.17 -6.41
CA GLY A 36 1.07 7.28 -7.37
C GLY A 36 1.99 8.49 -7.19
N TYR A 37 1.99 9.12 -6.00
CA TYR A 37 2.94 10.19 -5.65
C TYR A 37 4.35 9.67 -5.39
N SER A 38 4.48 8.40 -5.01
CA SER A 38 5.74 7.69 -4.84
C SER A 38 5.57 6.22 -5.23
N ASN A 39 6.68 5.50 -5.38
CA ASN A 39 6.66 4.06 -5.58
C ASN A 39 7.05 3.30 -4.30
N PHE A 40 6.94 1.98 -4.37
CA PHE A 40 7.19 1.10 -3.23
C PHE A 40 8.66 1.11 -2.79
N GLU A 41 9.61 1.16 -3.73
CA GLU A 41 11.03 1.28 -3.41
C GLU A 41 11.37 2.63 -2.78
N ASP A 42 10.75 3.72 -3.22
CA ASP A 42 10.96 5.06 -2.68
C ASP A 42 10.59 5.13 -1.20
N GLU A 43 9.43 4.59 -0.82
CA GLU A 43 8.96 4.59 0.57
C GLU A 43 9.79 3.62 1.45
N VAL A 44 10.31 2.53 0.88
CA VAL A 44 11.26 1.65 1.58
C VAL A 44 12.57 2.38 1.87
N ASN A 45 13.13 3.05 0.86
CA ASN A 45 14.40 3.78 1.00
C ASN A 45 14.29 4.96 1.98
N GLN A 46 13.12 5.60 2.04
CA GLN A 46 12.82 6.68 2.99
C GLN A 46 12.49 6.18 4.40
N GLY A 47 12.33 4.86 4.61
CA GLY A 47 11.99 4.25 5.89
C GLY A 47 10.53 4.46 6.32
N SER A 48 9.70 5.05 5.46
CA SER A 48 8.26 5.22 5.67
C SER A 48 7.47 3.93 5.44
N LEU A 49 8.09 2.95 4.77
CA LEU A 49 7.63 1.57 4.63
C LEU A 49 8.76 0.59 5.01
N VAL A 50 8.49 -0.29 5.97
CA VAL A 50 9.46 -1.26 6.51
C VAL A 50 8.88 -2.66 6.37
N ILE A 51 9.64 -3.56 5.76
CA ILE A 51 9.22 -4.94 5.52
C ILE A 51 10.17 -5.89 6.24
N ARG A 52 9.61 -6.91 6.88
CA ARG A 52 10.31 -7.98 7.57
C ARG A 52 9.65 -9.31 7.22
N GLY A 53 10.44 -10.36 6.99
CA GLY A 53 9.94 -11.69 6.64
C GLY A 53 10.40 -12.15 5.26
N ASN A 54 9.59 -12.98 4.60
CA ASN A 54 9.99 -13.66 3.37
C ASN A 54 10.18 -12.69 2.18
N PRO A 55 11.38 -12.62 1.57
CA PRO A 55 11.68 -11.68 0.49
C PRO A 55 10.91 -11.96 -0.81
N GLN A 56 10.47 -13.20 -1.05
CA GLN A 56 9.62 -13.51 -2.21
C GLN A 56 8.22 -12.94 -2.02
N LEU A 57 7.65 -13.06 -0.81
CA LEU A 57 6.36 -12.44 -0.47
C LEU A 57 6.45 -10.90 -0.49
N ALA A 58 7.57 -10.36 0.00
CA ALA A 58 7.85 -8.93 -0.06
C ALA A 58 7.96 -8.39 -1.50
N LYS A 59 8.46 -9.20 -2.45
CA LYS A 59 8.45 -8.82 -3.87
C LYS A 59 7.07 -8.93 -4.49
N ALA A 60 6.30 -9.95 -4.12
CA ALA A 60 4.93 -10.10 -4.60
C ALA A 60 4.05 -8.92 -4.14
N MET A 61 4.31 -8.34 -2.97
CA MET A 61 3.59 -7.17 -2.44
C MET A 61 3.34 -6.04 -3.41
N SER A 62 4.34 -5.62 -4.17
CA SER A 62 4.17 -4.52 -5.11
C SER A 62 3.13 -4.82 -6.20
N GLN A 63 2.80 -6.10 -6.42
CA GLN A 63 1.81 -6.55 -7.40
C GLN A 63 0.38 -6.47 -6.87
N TRP A 64 0.16 -6.73 -5.56
CA TRP A 64 -1.19 -6.69 -4.95
C TRP A 64 -1.48 -5.41 -4.17
N LEU A 65 -0.45 -4.66 -3.75
CA LEU A 65 -0.62 -3.30 -3.22
C LEU A 65 -0.88 -2.33 -4.40
N GLY A 66 -2.07 -2.46 -4.98
CA GLY A 66 -2.49 -1.80 -6.21
C GLY A 66 -2.51 -0.27 -6.09
N ARG A 67 -2.17 0.38 -7.20
CA ARG A 67 -2.36 1.82 -7.37
C ARG A 67 -3.80 2.10 -7.81
N SER A 68 -4.33 3.23 -7.37
CA SER A 68 -5.59 3.75 -7.89
C SER A 68 -5.50 3.89 -9.42
N PRO A 69 -6.58 3.63 -10.17
CA PRO A 69 -6.64 3.94 -11.61
C PRO A 69 -6.47 5.43 -11.90
N PHE A 70 -6.63 6.29 -10.89
CA PHE A 70 -6.39 7.73 -10.97
C PHE A 70 -4.97 8.14 -10.54
N ALA A 71 -4.10 7.17 -10.25
CA ALA A 71 -2.74 7.45 -9.85
C ALA A 71 -2.00 8.21 -10.97
N GLY A 72 -1.47 9.39 -10.64
CA GLY A 72 -0.81 10.27 -11.62
C GLY A 72 -1.76 11.04 -12.55
N VAL A 73 -3.08 10.92 -12.39
CA VAL A 73 -4.04 11.77 -13.12
C VAL A 73 -3.95 13.18 -12.56
N THR A 74 -3.58 14.14 -13.40
CA THR A 74 -3.65 15.56 -13.05
C THR A 74 -5.10 15.97 -12.82
N GLN A 75 -5.37 16.55 -11.65
CA GLN A 75 -6.68 17.12 -11.35
C GLN A 75 -7.02 18.18 -12.41
N GLN A 76 -8.01 17.89 -13.24
CA GLN A 76 -8.63 18.91 -14.07
C GLN A 76 -9.48 19.75 -13.14
N THR A 77 -8.98 20.94 -12.76
CA THR A 77 -9.78 21.91 -12.03
C THR A 77 -10.96 22.28 -12.93
N PRO A 78 -12.21 21.96 -12.57
CA PRO A 78 -13.35 22.47 -13.31
C PRO A 78 -13.26 23.99 -13.22
N GLN A 79 -13.26 24.69 -14.35
CA GLN A 79 -13.48 26.14 -14.32
C GLN A 79 -14.90 26.36 -13.81
N LEU A 80 -15.04 26.51 -12.50
CA LEU A 80 -16.28 26.93 -11.86
C LEU A 80 -16.46 28.40 -12.23
N ASN A 81 -17.12 28.63 -13.36
CA ASN A 81 -17.60 29.94 -13.77
C ASN A 81 -18.73 30.33 -12.80
N TYR A 82 -18.38 30.93 -11.67
CA TYR A 82 -19.31 31.71 -10.87
C TYR A 82 -19.53 33.03 -11.61
N GLY A 83 -20.49 33.02 -12.52
CA GLY A 83 -21.12 34.23 -13.07
C GLY A 83 -22.22 34.73 -12.14
#